data_AF-A0A5E5B9X0-F1
#
_entry.id   AF-A0A5E5B9X0-F1
#
_cell.length_a   1.000
_cell.length_b   1.000
_cell.length_c   1.000
_cell.angle_alpha   90.00
_cell.angle_beta   90.00
_cell.angle_gamma   90.00
#
_symmetry.space_group_name_H-M   'P 1'
#
loop_
_entity.id
_entity.type
_entity.pdbx_description
1 polymer ?
#
loop_
_entity_poly.entity_id
_entity_poly.type
_entity_poly.pdbx_seq_one_letter_code
_entity_poly.pdbx_strand_id
1 'polypeptide(L)'
;MFEFIVATLTVAGIYGIMALGLNLQAGYAGLLNFGHIAFAGLGAYATAITMQAGGSPLLGMAIGVVAAVALGAGIARLGRQLGADYWGIATLAIAEILRTIATNEGWLTGGANGISPIPMLFDSLPRPYDTLAFLALVLAVLAAFTWLTKRLADGRFGRALRVMREEPKLAACFGYNLRSLKSRAVMTSAAVTAVAGSLYAHFMSFTGPDYLLSSETFALWTILMIGGIGNVWGVLAGTAIVQGAYTLVPFAKDYLHFGSDSAGALRLGVIGLILLACLMWRSEGLVPEKLRKMA
;
A
#
# COMPACT_ATOMS: atom_id res chain seq x y z
N MET A 1 12.37 -13.15 -20.76
CA MET A 1 10.89 -13.11 -20.66
C MET A 1 10.40 -13.69 -19.33
N PHE A 2 10.86 -14.88 -18.92
CA PHE A 2 10.49 -15.49 -17.63
C PHE A 2 10.79 -14.60 -16.40
N GLU A 3 12.04 -14.18 -16.22
CA GLU A 3 12.45 -13.30 -15.09
C GLU A 3 11.65 -12.00 -15.02
N PHE A 4 11.32 -11.43 -16.19
CA PHE A 4 10.50 -10.24 -16.28
C PHE A 4 9.08 -10.47 -15.74
N ILE A 5 8.45 -11.59 -16.10
CA ILE A 5 7.12 -11.95 -15.60
C ILE A 5 7.17 -12.18 -14.09
N VAL A 6 8.19 -12.88 -13.58
CA VAL A 6 8.38 -13.12 -12.14
C VAL A 6 8.53 -11.80 -11.39
N ALA A 7 9.35 -10.88 -11.89
CA ALA A 7 9.52 -9.55 -11.30
C ALA A 7 8.20 -8.76 -11.30
N THR A 8 7.48 -8.71 -12.42
CA THR A 8 6.19 -8.02 -12.52
C THR A 8 5.16 -8.59 -11.54
N LEU A 9 5.03 -9.92 -11.45
CA LEU A 9 4.10 -10.55 -10.51
C LEU A 9 4.48 -10.30 -9.06
N THR A 10 5.78 -10.22 -8.77
CA THR A 10 6.28 -9.90 -7.43
C THR A 10 5.91 -8.47 -7.03
N VAL A 11 6.19 -7.49 -7.90
CA VAL A 11 5.80 -6.08 -7.68
C VAL A 11 4.29 -5.96 -7.56
N ALA A 12 3.53 -6.62 -8.43
CA ALA A 12 2.08 -6.62 -8.36
C ALA A 12 1.57 -7.21 -7.03
N GLY A 13 2.15 -8.31 -6.55
CA GLY A 13 1.81 -8.88 -5.26
C GLY A 13 2.07 -7.92 -4.09
N ILE A 14 3.22 -7.24 -4.09
CA ILE A 14 3.59 -6.26 -3.06
C ILE A 14 2.62 -5.06 -3.06
N TYR A 15 2.35 -4.47 -4.22
CA TYR A 15 1.36 -3.37 -4.34
C TYR A 15 -0.06 -3.84 -4.00
N GLY A 16 -0.39 -5.11 -4.25
CA GLY A 16 -1.63 -5.73 -3.81
C GLY A 16 -1.77 -5.74 -2.29
N ILE A 17 -0.71 -6.09 -1.56
CA ILE A 17 -0.71 -6.05 -0.08
C ILE A 17 -0.86 -4.61 0.42
N MET A 18 -0.13 -3.64 -0.17
CA MET A 18 -0.27 -2.22 0.19
C MET A 18 -1.69 -1.70 -0.07
N ALA A 19 -2.27 -2.05 -1.22
CA ALA A 19 -3.62 -1.66 -1.58
C ALA A 19 -4.66 -2.30 -0.64
N LEU A 20 -4.46 -3.54 -0.20
CA LEU A 20 -5.31 -4.16 0.83
C LEU A 20 -5.21 -3.42 2.17
N GLY A 21 -4.01 -2.99 2.56
CA GLY A 21 -3.80 -2.11 3.70
C GLY A 21 -4.59 -0.81 3.56
N LEU A 22 -4.46 -0.11 2.43
CA LEU A 22 -5.22 1.11 2.16
C LEU A 22 -6.73 0.85 2.16
N ASN A 23 -7.19 -0.27 1.61
CA ASN A 23 -8.61 -0.64 1.57
C ASN A 23 -9.21 -0.90 2.96
N LEU A 24 -8.41 -1.35 3.94
CA LEU A 24 -8.85 -1.42 5.33
C LEU A 24 -9.21 -0.04 5.90
N GLN A 25 -8.41 0.98 5.56
CA GLN A 25 -8.56 2.33 6.09
C GLN A 25 -9.53 3.18 5.26
N ALA A 26 -9.31 3.29 3.96
CA ALA A 26 -10.14 4.07 3.05
C ALA A 26 -11.45 3.34 2.74
N GLY A 27 -11.35 2.06 2.37
CA GLY A 27 -12.50 1.25 1.97
C GLY A 27 -13.47 1.01 3.10
N TYR A 28 -13.07 0.27 4.13
CA TYR A 28 -14.01 -0.10 5.20
C TYR A 28 -14.30 1.01 6.20
N ALA A 29 -13.29 1.80 6.58
CA ALA A 29 -13.46 2.82 7.62
C ALA A 29 -13.81 4.23 7.09
N GLY A 30 -13.75 4.47 5.78
CA GLY A 30 -14.05 5.77 5.19
C GLY A 30 -13.02 6.86 5.49
N LEU A 31 -11.79 6.48 5.86
CA LEU A 31 -10.74 7.43 6.22
C LEU A 31 -9.83 7.69 5.02
N LEU A 32 -9.97 8.87 4.41
CA LEU A 32 -9.11 9.29 3.30
C LEU A 32 -7.65 9.40 3.76
N ASN A 33 -6.75 8.58 3.25
CA ASN A 33 -5.33 8.66 3.59
C ASN A 33 -4.50 8.89 2.33
N PHE A 34 -3.95 10.09 2.19
CA PHE A 34 -3.10 10.48 1.06
C PHE A 34 -1.60 10.30 1.36
N GLY A 35 -1.25 10.00 2.61
CA GLY A 35 0.12 9.70 3.04
C GLY A 35 0.35 8.24 3.41
N HIS A 36 -0.43 7.31 2.85
CA HIS A 36 -0.41 5.90 3.22
C HIS A 36 0.95 5.23 2.99
N ILE A 37 1.70 5.71 2.00
CA ILE A 37 3.07 5.25 1.71
C ILE A 37 4.04 5.41 2.87
N ALA A 38 3.78 6.33 3.82
CA ALA A 38 4.59 6.49 5.03
C ALA A 38 4.71 5.19 5.83
N PHE A 39 3.64 4.38 5.88
CA PHE A 39 3.66 3.09 6.58
C PHE A 39 4.52 2.06 5.84
N ALA A 40 4.46 2.03 4.51
CA ALA A 40 5.33 1.17 3.70
C ALA A 40 6.78 1.60 3.84
N GLY A 41 7.06 2.90 3.76
CA GLY A 41 8.42 3.43 3.93
C GLY A 41 9.00 3.14 5.30
N LEU A 42 8.22 3.22 6.39
CA LEU A 42 8.69 2.78 7.71
C LEU A 42 9.06 1.29 7.74
N GLY A 43 8.27 0.44 7.10
CA GLY A 43 8.60 -0.98 6.90
C GLY A 43 9.91 -1.16 6.15
N ALA A 44 10.05 -0.48 5.01
CA ALA A 44 11.22 -0.54 4.15
C ALA A 44 12.50 -0.07 4.87
N TYR A 45 12.47 1.13 5.46
CA TYR A 45 13.61 1.71 6.18
C TYR A 45 13.99 0.93 7.43
N ALA A 46 13.02 0.48 8.25
CA ALA A 46 13.34 -0.35 9.42
C ALA A 46 14.03 -1.65 9.02
N THR A 47 13.59 -2.25 7.91
CA THR A 47 14.20 -3.44 7.33
C THR A 47 15.62 -3.15 6.85
N ALA A 48 15.80 -2.09 6.07
CA ALA A 48 17.11 -1.66 5.55
C ALA A 48 18.11 -1.39 6.68
N ILE A 49 17.72 -0.62 7.70
CA ILE A 49 18.56 -0.29 8.87
C ILE A 49 18.93 -1.55 9.65
N THR A 50 17.97 -2.45 9.87
CA THR A 50 18.22 -3.69 10.60
C THR A 50 19.19 -4.59 9.85
N MET A 51 19.04 -4.70 8.53
CA MET A 51 19.94 -5.51 7.70
C MET A 51 21.35 -4.94 7.67
N GLN A 52 21.51 -3.61 7.63
CA GLN A 52 22.83 -2.97 7.75
C GLN A 52 23.48 -3.21 9.11
N ALA A 53 22.69 -3.33 10.17
CA ALA A 53 23.18 -3.67 11.50
C ALA A 53 23.49 -5.17 11.69
N GLY A 54 23.38 -6.00 10.63
CA GLY A 54 23.58 -7.45 10.70
C GLY A 54 22.42 -8.21 11.35
N GLY A 55 21.25 -7.59 11.50
CA GLY A 55 20.05 -8.22 12.03
C GLY A 55 19.37 -9.15 11.02
N SER A 56 18.30 -9.83 11.47
CA SER A 56 17.52 -10.72 10.60
C SER A 56 16.40 -9.98 9.85
N PRO A 57 16.00 -10.45 8.64
CA PRO A 57 14.89 -9.87 7.88
C PRO A 57 13.58 -9.79 8.67
N LEU A 58 13.27 -10.83 9.46
CA LEU A 58 12.06 -10.88 10.28
C LEU A 58 12.07 -9.83 11.39
N LEU A 59 13.23 -9.57 11.99
CA LEU A 59 13.39 -8.54 13.01
C LEU A 59 13.20 -7.15 12.39
N GLY A 60 13.76 -6.90 11.20
CA GLY A 60 13.57 -5.65 10.46
C GLY A 60 12.10 -5.40 10.11
N MET A 61 11.41 -6.43 9.63
CA MET A 61 9.97 -6.38 9.39
C MET A 61 9.16 -6.14 10.66
N ALA A 62 9.49 -6.80 11.77
CA ALA A 62 8.79 -6.62 13.04
C ALA A 62 8.95 -5.19 13.59
N ILE A 63 10.18 -4.64 13.56
CA ILE A 63 10.45 -3.25 13.95
C ILE A 63 9.66 -2.29 13.05
N GLY A 64 9.66 -2.53 11.73
CA GLY A 64 8.91 -1.73 10.77
C GLY A 64 7.41 -1.72 11.03
N VAL A 65 6.82 -2.88 11.33
CA VAL A 65 5.40 -3.00 11.70
C VAL A 65 5.11 -2.26 13.00
N VAL A 66 5.94 -2.41 14.03
CA VAL A 66 5.75 -1.71 15.30
C VAL A 66 5.84 -0.20 15.12
N ALA A 67 6.82 0.28 14.34
CA ALA A 67 6.99 1.71 14.04
C ALA A 67 5.79 2.26 13.25
N ALA A 68 5.31 1.53 12.23
CA ALA A 68 4.16 1.94 11.43
C ALA A 68 2.86 1.95 12.26
N VAL A 69 2.66 0.97 13.14
CA VAL A 69 1.51 0.93 14.07
C VAL A 69 1.59 2.09 15.06
N ALA A 70 2.76 2.38 15.61
CA ALA A 70 2.97 3.51 16.52
C ALA A 70 2.70 4.85 15.81
N LEU A 71 3.20 5.03 14.58
CA LEU A 71 2.87 6.18 13.76
C LEU A 71 1.36 6.26 13.51
N GLY A 72 0.73 5.16 13.09
CA GLY A 72 -0.70 5.10 12.83
C GLY A 72 -1.55 5.45 14.06
N ALA A 73 -1.15 5.00 15.25
CA ALA A 73 -1.76 5.39 16.51
C ALA A 73 -1.58 6.89 16.81
N GLY A 74 -0.39 7.43 16.53
CA GLY A 74 -0.07 8.85 16.63
C GLY A 74 -0.93 9.71 15.70
N ILE A 75 -0.98 9.38 14.42
CA ILE A 75 -1.83 10.05 13.41
C ILE A 75 -3.29 10.00 13.84
N ALA A 76 -3.80 8.82 14.22
CA ALA A 76 -5.17 8.68 14.70
C ALA A 76 -5.46 9.46 15.98
N ARG A 77 -4.45 9.68 16.83
CA ARG A 77 -4.56 10.49 18.04
C ARG A 77 -4.59 11.98 17.75
N LEU A 78 -3.75 12.45 16.84
CA LEU A 78 -3.68 13.86 16.46
C LEU A 78 -4.90 14.26 15.61
N GLY A 79 -5.33 13.38 14.70
CA GLY A 79 -6.44 13.65 13.79
C GLY A 79 -7.84 13.40 14.36
N ARG A 80 -8.01 13.19 15.68
CA ARG A 80 -9.33 12.87 16.28
C ARG A 80 -10.40 13.94 16.05
N GLN A 81 -9.99 15.19 15.88
CA GLN A 81 -10.88 16.35 15.72
C GLN A 81 -10.97 16.81 14.26
N LEU A 82 -10.20 16.21 13.35
CA LEU A 82 -10.17 16.63 11.95
C LEU A 82 -11.39 16.08 11.21
N GLY A 83 -11.97 16.94 10.36
CA GLY A 83 -12.91 16.52 9.31
C GLY A 83 -12.21 15.60 8.30
N ALA A 84 -12.99 14.89 7.47
CA ALA A 84 -12.45 13.90 6.53
C ALA A 84 -11.42 14.51 5.55
N ASP A 85 -11.70 15.70 5.03
CA ASP A 85 -10.84 16.37 4.05
C ASP A 85 -9.51 16.82 4.70
N TYR A 86 -9.59 17.43 5.89
CA TYR A 86 -8.42 17.84 6.67
C TYR A 86 -7.59 16.65 7.13
N TRP A 87 -8.23 15.52 7.45
CA TRP A 87 -7.55 14.28 7.78
C TRP A 87 -6.70 13.79 6.59
N GLY A 88 -7.24 13.82 5.37
CA GLY A 88 -6.50 13.50 4.15
C GLY A 88 -5.26 14.38 3.98
N ILE A 89 -5.42 15.71 4.06
CA ILE A 89 -4.32 16.68 3.93
C ILE A 89 -3.26 16.46 5.02
N ALA A 90 -3.68 16.22 6.27
CA ALA A 90 -2.77 15.97 7.38
C ALA A 90 -1.93 14.70 7.16
N THR A 91 -2.52 13.63 6.63
CA THR A 91 -1.76 12.41 6.33
C THR A 91 -0.70 12.63 5.25
N LEU A 92 -1.02 13.40 4.20
CA LEU A 92 -0.07 13.77 3.15
C LEU A 92 1.10 14.58 3.73
N ALA A 93 0.82 15.57 4.57
CA ALA A 93 1.85 16.35 5.25
C ALA A 93 2.77 15.47 6.11
N ILE A 94 2.22 14.48 6.83
CA ILE A 94 3.01 13.55 7.64
C ILE A 94 3.93 12.68 6.79
N ALA A 95 3.43 12.17 5.65
CA ALA A 95 4.27 11.44 4.71
C ALA A 95 5.42 12.31 4.16
N GLU A 96 5.13 13.57 3.84
CA GLU A 96 6.13 14.51 3.36
C GLU A 96 7.17 14.88 4.43
N ILE A 97 6.75 15.03 5.68
CA ILE A 97 7.66 15.23 6.83
C ILE A 97 8.58 14.03 6.96
N LEU A 98 8.06 12.80 6.89
CA LEU A 98 8.87 11.59 6.98
C LEU A 98 9.83 11.44 5.80
N ARG A 99 9.40 11.80 4.58
CA ARG A 99 10.30 11.87 3.42
C ARG A 99 11.42 12.87 3.66
N THR A 100 11.08 14.06 4.14
CA THR A 100 12.06 15.12 4.43
C THR A 100 13.07 14.67 5.50
N ILE A 101 12.61 14.02 6.57
CA ILE A 101 13.49 13.39 7.57
C ILE A 101 14.38 12.35 6.90
N ALA A 102 13.82 11.46 6.08
CA ALA A 102 14.60 10.44 5.39
C ALA A 102 15.64 11.01 4.41
N THR A 103 15.37 12.15 3.77
CA THR A 103 16.33 12.84 2.89
C THR A 103 17.45 13.53 3.67
N ASN A 104 17.17 14.07 4.85
CA ASN A 104 18.13 14.89 5.62
C ASN A 104 18.94 14.07 6.64
N GLU A 105 18.38 13.02 7.23
CA GLU A 105 19.01 12.23 8.29
C GLU A 105 20.01 11.20 7.75
N GLY A 106 21.13 11.69 7.20
CA GLY A 106 22.18 10.87 6.60
C GLY A 106 22.70 9.73 7.48
N TRP A 107 22.77 9.94 8.79
CA TRP A 107 23.28 8.94 9.75
C TRP A 107 22.34 7.75 9.95
N LEU A 108 21.03 7.93 9.74
CA LEU A 108 20.02 6.90 9.98
C LEU A 108 19.50 6.27 8.68
N THR A 109 19.21 7.09 7.68
CA THR A 109 18.52 6.67 6.45
C THR A 109 19.42 6.68 5.21
N GLY A 110 20.69 7.06 5.35
CA GLY A 110 21.59 7.32 4.22
C GLY A 110 21.26 8.63 3.46
N GLY A 111 20.31 9.42 3.97
CA GLY A 111 19.92 10.70 3.39
C GLY A 111 19.37 10.57 1.97
N ALA A 112 19.72 11.52 1.09
CA ALA A 112 19.32 11.49 -0.32
C ALA A 112 19.76 10.23 -1.07
N ASN A 113 20.85 9.57 -0.64
CA ASN A 113 21.35 8.36 -1.30
C ASN A 113 20.55 7.11 -0.92
N GLY A 114 19.81 7.13 0.19
CA GLY A 114 19.13 5.95 0.71
C GLY A 114 20.10 4.88 1.23
N ILE A 115 19.58 3.66 1.43
CA ILE A 115 20.32 2.50 1.95
C ILE A 115 20.45 1.44 0.85
N SER A 116 21.69 1.05 0.54
CA SER A 116 22.08 0.00 -0.42
C SER A 116 23.42 -0.63 -0.03
N PRO A 117 23.64 -1.94 -0.25
CA PRO A 117 22.68 -2.94 -0.69
C PRO A 117 21.87 -3.52 0.48
N ILE A 118 20.60 -3.85 0.23
CA ILE A 118 19.79 -4.65 1.15
C ILE A 118 19.83 -6.11 0.65
N PRO A 119 20.33 -7.08 1.45
CA PRO A 119 20.42 -8.47 1.02
C PRO A 119 19.05 -9.04 0.64
N MET A 120 19.01 -9.79 -0.46
CA MET A 120 17.83 -10.54 -0.88
C MET A 120 17.61 -11.75 0.07
N LEU A 121 16.36 -12.06 0.40
CA LEU A 121 16.03 -13.12 1.39
C LEU A 121 16.53 -14.51 1.02
N PHE A 122 16.61 -14.81 -0.28
CA PHE A 122 16.91 -16.13 -0.82
C PHE A 122 18.17 -16.14 -1.69
N ASP A 123 19.09 -15.21 -1.44
CA ASP A 123 20.34 -15.04 -2.21
C ASP A 123 21.26 -16.28 -2.18
N SER A 124 21.03 -17.20 -1.24
CA SER A 124 21.74 -18.48 -1.15
C SER A 124 21.30 -19.52 -2.17
N LEU A 125 20.17 -19.32 -2.85
CA LEU A 125 19.68 -20.24 -3.89
C LEU A 125 20.23 -19.85 -5.27
N PRO A 126 20.56 -20.81 -6.14
CA PRO A 126 20.97 -20.51 -7.51
C PRO A 126 19.79 -19.98 -8.33
N ARG A 127 20.06 -19.05 -9.24
CA ARG A 127 19.04 -18.57 -10.19
C ARG A 127 18.52 -19.71 -11.07
N PRO A 128 17.20 -19.81 -11.32
CA PRO A 128 16.13 -18.84 -10.98
C PRO A 128 15.34 -19.18 -9.69
N TYR A 129 15.87 -20.06 -8.83
CA TYR A 129 15.13 -20.53 -7.65
C TYR A 129 15.03 -19.47 -6.54
N ASP A 130 15.97 -18.53 -6.49
CA ASP A 130 15.95 -17.34 -5.63
C ASP A 130 14.73 -16.44 -5.92
N THR A 131 14.54 -16.04 -7.17
CA THR A 131 13.45 -15.15 -7.60
C THR A 131 12.10 -15.83 -7.49
N LEU A 132 12.04 -17.14 -7.79
CA LEU A 132 10.83 -17.95 -7.61
C LEU A 132 10.46 -18.15 -6.13
N ALA A 133 11.43 -18.40 -5.25
CA ALA A 133 11.18 -18.52 -3.82
C ALA A 133 10.66 -17.19 -3.24
N PHE A 134 11.23 -16.07 -3.69
CA PHE A 134 10.76 -14.74 -3.29
C PHE A 134 9.34 -14.46 -3.79
N LEU A 135 9.04 -14.76 -5.07
CA LEU A 135 7.68 -14.65 -5.60
C LEU A 135 6.70 -15.52 -4.81
N ALA A 136 7.05 -16.77 -4.51
CA ALA A 136 6.22 -17.68 -3.73
C ALA A 136 5.94 -17.13 -2.32
N LEU A 137 6.94 -16.54 -1.66
CA LEU A 137 6.78 -15.85 -0.38
C LEU A 137 5.79 -14.68 -0.52
N VAL A 138 5.97 -13.80 -1.51
CA VAL A 138 5.08 -12.64 -1.72
C VAL A 138 3.64 -13.08 -1.99
N LEU A 139 3.44 -14.11 -2.82
CA LEU A 139 2.11 -14.66 -3.10
C LEU A 139 1.49 -15.32 -1.86
N ALA A 140 2.28 -16.01 -1.04
CA ALA A 140 1.82 -16.57 0.23
C ALA A 140 1.39 -15.48 1.22
N VAL A 141 2.18 -14.40 1.33
CA VAL A 141 1.84 -13.24 2.18
C VAL A 141 0.61 -12.50 1.66
N LEU A 142 0.48 -12.32 0.33
CA LEU A 142 -0.71 -11.77 -0.30
C LEU A 142 -1.94 -12.65 -0.02
N ALA A 143 -1.83 -13.97 -0.18
CA ALA A 143 -2.91 -14.91 0.14
C ALA A 143 -3.29 -14.85 1.63
N ALA A 144 -2.32 -14.74 2.53
CA ALA A 144 -2.57 -14.59 3.96
C ALA A 144 -3.30 -13.27 4.28
N PHE A 145 -2.87 -12.14 3.71
CA PHE A 145 -3.52 -10.84 3.94
C PHE A 145 -4.87 -10.71 3.25
N THR A 146 -5.07 -11.28 2.07
CA THR A 146 -6.40 -11.34 1.43
C THR A 146 -7.38 -12.12 2.29
N TRP A 147 -6.97 -13.27 2.83
CA TRP A 147 -7.79 -14.03 3.77
C TRP A 147 -8.06 -13.26 5.07
N LEU A 148 -7.03 -12.65 5.66
CA LEU A 148 -7.14 -11.90 6.91
C LEU A 148 -8.05 -10.67 6.76
N THR A 149 -7.84 -9.88 5.71
CA THR A 149 -8.65 -8.67 5.43
C THR A 149 -10.10 -9.03 5.14
N LYS A 150 -10.36 -10.11 4.40
CA LYS A 150 -11.71 -10.63 4.20
C LYS A 150 -12.36 -11.05 5.51
N ARG A 151 -11.64 -11.79 6.36
CA ARG A 151 -12.13 -12.20 7.68
C ARG A 151 -12.41 -10.99 8.60
N LEU A 152 -11.57 -9.97 8.55
CA LEU A 152 -11.78 -8.72 9.29
C LEU A 152 -12.99 -7.95 8.77
N ALA A 153 -13.16 -7.86 7.44
CA ALA A 153 -14.26 -7.19 6.76
C ALA A 153 -15.62 -7.83 7.07
N ASP A 154 -15.68 -9.17 7.04
CA ASP A 154 -16.90 -9.93 7.34
C ASP A 154 -17.18 -10.05 8.84
N GLY A 155 -16.14 -9.82 9.66
CA GLY A 155 -16.21 -9.88 11.12
C GLY A 155 -17.00 -8.75 11.77
N ARG A 156 -17.01 -8.74 13.12
CA ARG A 156 -17.62 -7.64 13.90
C ARG A 156 -16.91 -6.31 13.67
N PHE A 157 -15.59 -6.36 13.51
CA PHE A 157 -14.76 -5.18 13.30
C PHE A 157 -15.09 -4.48 11.97
N GLY A 158 -15.06 -5.20 10.84
CA GLY A 158 -15.39 -4.64 9.53
C GLY A 158 -16.82 -4.12 9.44
N ARG A 159 -17.80 -4.83 10.03
CA ARG A 159 -19.17 -4.32 10.14
C ARG A 159 -19.26 -3.01 10.92
N ALA A 160 -18.56 -2.91 12.06
CA ALA A 160 -18.52 -1.66 12.82
C ALA A 160 -17.85 -0.51 12.04
N LEU A 161 -16.81 -0.80 11.26
CA LEU A 161 -16.17 0.19 10.39
C LEU A 161 -17.12 0.69 9.30
N ARG A 162 -17.87 -0.20 8.64
CA ARG A 162 -18.86 0.19 7.62
C ARG A 162 -19.98 1.07 8.18
N VAL A 163 -20.54 0.71 9.34
CA VAL A 163 -21.55 1.54 10.00
C VAL A 163 -20.97 2.91 10.36
N MET A 164 -19.73 2.96 10.86
CA MET A 164 -19.05 4.23 11.14
C MET A 164 -18.81 5.05 9.86
N ARG A 165 -18.50 4.42 8.72
CA ARG A 165 -18.27 5.08 7.43
C ARG A 165 -19.56 5.69 6.89
N GLU A 166 -20.65 4.92 6.92
CA GLU A 166 -21.93 5.33 6.33
C GLU A 166 -22.71 6.28 7.24
N GLU A 167 -22.87 5.92 8.52
CA GLU A 167 -23.64 6.69 9.49
C GLU A 167 -22.91 6.78 10.85
N PRO A 168 -21.94 7.71 11.00
CA PRO A 168 -21.16 7.85 12.24
C PRO A 168 -22.02 8.10 13.48
N LYS A 169 -23.13 8.84 13.34
CA LYS A 169 -24.06 9.13 14.44
C LYS A 169 -24.79 7.86 14.90
N LEU A 170 -25.22 7.03 13.96
CA LEU A 170 -25.87 5.75 14.26
C LEU A 170 -24.90 4.78 14.96
N ALA A 171 -23.65 4.71 14.48
CA ALA A 171 -22.61 3.92 15.14
C ALA A 171 -22.42 4.34 16.62
N ALA A 172 -22.46 5.64 16.92
CA ALA A 172 -22.38 6.13 18.29
C ALA A 172 -23.58 5.72 19.14
N CYS A 173 -24.81 5.73 18.59
CA CYS A 173 -26.01 5.24 19.27
C CYS A 173 -25.93 3.75 19.63
N PHE A 174 -25.27 2.94 18.80
CA PHE A 174 -24.97 1.54 19.09
C PHE A 174 -23.85 1.34 20.13
N GLY A 175 -23.33 2.41 20.73
CA GLY A 175 -22.30 2.36 21.76
C GLY A 175 -20.87 2.20 21.22
N TYR A 176 -20.66 2.32 19.90
CA TYR A 176 -19.31 2.24 19.35
C TYR A 176 -18.50 3.50 19.67
N ASN A 177 -17.30 3.31 20.21
CA ASN A 177 -16.34 4.40 20.34
C ASN A 177 -15.66 4.67 18.99
N LEU A 178 -16.16 5.67 18.26
CA LEU A 178 -15.66 6.05 16.93
C LEU A 178 -14.15 6.34 16.93
N ARG A 179 -13.63 6.97 17.99
CA ARG A 179 -12.19 7.28 18.10
C ARG A 179 -11.35 6.02 18.15
N SER A 180 -11.79 5.03 18.92
CA SER A 180 -11.11 3.73 19.01
C SER A 180 -11.20 2.96 17.69
N LEU A 181 -12.37 2.95 17.04
CA LEU A 181 -12.55 2.31 15.73
C LEU A 181 -11.65 2.92 14.66
N LYS A 182 -11.63 4.25 14.54
CA LYS A 182 -10.72 4.96 13.62
C LYS A 182 -9.27 4.59 13.90
N SER A 183 -8.82 4.67 15.15
CA SER A 183 -7.44 4.32 15.52
C SER A 183 -7.09 2.87 15.19
N ARG A 184 -7.96 1.91 15.49
CA ARG A 184 -7.75 0.50 15.14
C ARG A 184 -7.70 0.28 13.62
N ALA A 185 -8.53 0.98 12.85
CA ALA A 185 -8.49 0.92 11.39
C ALA A 185 -7.15 1.41 10.84
N VAL A 186 -6.65 2.56 11.32
CA VAL A 186 -5.35 3.10 10.91
C VAL A 186 -4.21 2.17 11.32
N MET A 187 -4.21 1.67 12.55
CA MET A 187 -3.15 0.77 13.05
C MET A 187 -3.10 -0.56 12.28
N THR A 188 -4.25 -1.19 12.05
CA THR A 188 -4.30 -2.46 11.30
C THR A 188 -3.89 -2.28 9.85
N SER A 189 -4.32 -1.19 9.22
CA SER A 189 -3.90 -0.79 7.88
C SER A 189 -2.38 -0.55 7.81
N ALA A 190 -1.83 0.22 8.76
CA ALA A 190 -0.39 0.50 8.84
C ALA A 190 0.45 -0.77 8.99
N ALA A 191 0.00 -1.74 9.80
CA ALA A 191 0.68 -3.01 9.97
C ALA A 191 0.78 -3.82 8.66
N VAL A 192 -0.32 -3.93 7.92
CA VAL A 192 -0.37 -4.65 6.63
C VAL A 192 0.58 -3.98 5.62
N THR A 193 0.51 -2.66 5.53
CA THR A 193 1.30 -1.89 4.56
C THR A 193 2.79 -1.87 4.89
N ALA A 194 3.15 -1.87 6.18
CA ALA A 194 4.55 -1.97 6.60
C ALA A 194 5.18 -3.31 6.19
N VAL A 195 4.46 -4.42 6.32
CA VAL A 195 4.95 -5.72 5.83
C VAL A 195 5.24 -5.68 4.32
N ALA A 196 4.33 -5.06 3.55
CA ALA A 196 4.54 -4.89 2.11
C ALA A 196 5.77 -4.03 1.79
N GLY A 197 6.00 -2.95 2.56
CA GLY A 197 7.18 -2.11 2.43
C GLY A 197 8.49 -2.84 2.75
N SER A 198 8.50 -3.68 3.80
CA SER A 198 9.65 -4.55 4.10
C SER A 198 9.98 -5.52 2.96
N LEU A 199 8.95 -6.15 2.36
CA LEU A 199 9.14 -7.01 1.20
C LEU A 199 9.65 -6.23 -0.01
N TYR A 200 9.14 -5.01 -0.23
CA TYR A 200 9.61 -4.13 -1.30
C TYR A 200 11.10 -3.78 -1.18
N ALA A 201 11.57 -3.49 0.03
CA ALA A 201 12.99 -3.17 0.30
C ALA A 201 13.92 -4.33 -0.06
N HIS A 202 13.55 -5.56 0.27
CA HIS A 202 14.31 -6.75 -0.10
C HIS A 202 14.27 -7.05 -1.60
N PHE A 203 13.13 -6.78 -2.25
CA PHE A 203 12.98 -7.00 -3.69
C PHE A 203 13.82 -6.02 -4.52
N MET A 204 13.80 -4.74 -4.16
CA MET A 204 14.57 -3.71 -4.85
C MET A 204 16.05 -3.67 -4.43
N SER A 205 16.43 -4.40 -3.37
CA SER A 205 17.74 -4.35 -2.73
C SER A 205 18.19 -2.92 -2.34
N PHE A 206 17.24 -2.01 -2.23
CA PHE A 206 17.44 -0.58 -2.06
C PHE A 206 16.22 0.05 -1.39
N THR A 207 16.44 1.08 -0.57
CA THR A 207 15.37 1.96 -0.09
C THR A 207 15.88 3.39 -0.01
N GLY A 208 15.20 4.30 -0.70
CA GLY A 208 15.54 5.72 -0.74
C GLY A 208 14.32 6.64 -0.56
N PRO A 209 14.52 7.95 -0.40
CA PRO A 209 13.45 8.89 -0.09
C PRO A 209 12.38 8.99 -1.19
N ASP A 210 12.74 8.71 -2.44
CA ASP A 210 11.80 8.71 -3.57
C ASP A 210 10.67 7.68 -3.38
N TYR A 211 10.93 6.60 -2.64
CA TYR A 211 9.89 5.61 -2.33
C TYR A 211 8.79 6.16 -1.40
N LEU A 212 9.08 7.22 -0.64
CA LEU A 212 8.11 7.90 0.24
C LEU A 212 7.30 8.98 -0.49
N LEU A 213 7.44 9.13 -1.81
CA LEU A 213 6.67 10.10 -2.58
C LEU A 213 5.16 9.81 -2.50
N SER A 214 4.38 10.85 -2.29
CA SER A 214 2.91 10.74 -2.23
C SER A 214 2.27 10.24 -3.53
N SER A 215 2.99 10.34 -4.67
CA SER A 215 2.60 9.74 -5.95
C SER A 215 2.32 8.25 -5.84
N GLU A 216 3.08 7.53 -5.00
CA GLU A 216 2.86 6.10 -4.77
C GLU A 216 1.54 5.84 -4.03
N THR A 217 1.16 6.73 -3.09
CA THR A 217 -0.16 6.62 -2.45
C THR A 217 -1.29 6.86 -3.45
N PHE A 218 -1.11 7.78 -4.41
CA PHE A 218 -2.10 8.00 -5.47
C PHE A 218 -2.19 6.81 -6.44
N ALA A 219 -1.09 6.10 -6.69
CA ALA A 219 -1.11 4.84 -7.43
C ALA A 219 -1.93 3.76 -6.68
N LEU A 220 -1.79 3.66 -5.35
CA LEU A 220 -2.64 2.79 -4.53
C LEU A 220 -4.11 3.21 -4.57
N TRP A 221 -4.42 4.51 -4.52
CA TRP A 221 -5.79 4.99 -4.70
C TRP A 221 -6.36 4.64 -6.07
N THR A 222 -5.54 4.69 -7.11
CA THR A 222 -5.93 4.32 -8.47
C THR A 222 -6.31 2.84 -8.55
N ILE A 223 -5.51 1.96 -7.91
CA ILE A 223 -5.83 0.54 -7.74
C ILE A 223 -7.19 0.36 -7.06
N LEU A 224 -7.44 1.08 -5.96
CA LEU A 224 -8.70 0.97 -5.21
C LEU A 224 -9.90 1.46 -6.01
N MET A 225 -9.78 2.61 -6.68
CA MET A 225 -10.87 3.22 -7.46
C MET A 225 -11.24 2.36 -8.67
N ILE A 226 -10.24 1.86 -9.42
CA ILE A 226 -10.49 0.97 -10.56
C ILE A 226 -11.06 -0.37 -10.09
N GLY A 227 -10.48 -0.93 -9.04
CA GLY A 227 -10.86 -2.25 -8.52
C GLY A 227 -12.25 -2.28 -7.87
N GLY A 228 -12.56 -1.28 -7.06
CA GLY A 228 -13.76 -1.20 -6.22
C GLY A 228 -13.39 -0.99 -4.75
N ILE A 229 -13.77 0.17 -4.23
CA ILE A 229 -13.53 0.56 -2.84
C ILE A 229 -14.36 -0.34 -1.90
N GLY A 230 -13.73 -0.88 -0.85
CA GLY A 230 -14.41 -1.76 0.12
C GLY A 230 -14.54 -3.22 -0.30
N ASN A 231 -13.91 -3.65 -1.40
CA ASN A 231 -13.93 -5.05 -1.83
C ASN A 231 -12.52 -5.63 -2.00
N VAL A 232 -12.19 -6.68 -1.24
CA VAL A 232 -10.89 -7.38 -1.33
C VAL A 232 -10.61 -7.89 -2.76
N TRP A 233 -11.61 -8.47 -3.42
CA TRP A 233 -11.43 -8.99 -4.79
C TRP A 233 -11.34 -7.86 -5.82
N GLY A 234 -12.05 -6.76 -5.57
CA GLY A 234 -11.93 -5.54 -6.35
C GLY A 234 -10.51 -5.00 -6.29
N VAL A 235 -9.94 -4.88 -5.10
CA VAL A 235 -8.55 -4.44 -4.92
C VAL A 235 -7.57 -5.30 -5.72
N LEU A 236 -7.67 -6.64 -5.65
CA LEU A 236 -6.79 -7.54 -6.41
C LEU A 236 -6.96 -7.37 -7.93
N ALA A 237 -8.19 -7.22 -8.41
CA ALA A 237 -8.46 -6.97 -9.83
C ALA A 237 -7.88 -5.61 -10.27
N GLY A 238 -8.07 -4.56 -9.45
CA GLY A 238 -7.48 -3.24 -9.66
C GLY A 238 -5.95 -3.29 -9.69
N THR A 239 -5.33 -4.07 -8.80
CA THR A 239 -3.87 -4.27 -8.76
C THR A 239 -3.40 -4.91 -10.06
N ALA A 240 -4.05 -5.98 -10.52
CA ALA A 240 -3.69 -6.66 -11.75
C ALA A 240 -3.81 -5.74 -12.98
N ILE A 241 -4.85 -4.90 -13.05
CA ILE A 241 -5.07 -3.98 -14.16
C ILE A 241 -4.06 -2.85 -14.15
N VAL A 242 -3.88 -2.17 -13.02
CA VAL A 242 -2.97 -1.03 -12.91
C VAL A 242 -1.53 -1.49 -13.11
N GLN A 243 -1.09 -2.56 -12.45
CA GLN A 243 0.27 -3.07 -12.60
C GLN A 243 0.51 -3.68 -13.98
N GLY A 244 -0.51 -4.31 -14.56
CA GLY A 244 -0.51 -4.73 -15.96
C GLY A 244 -0.30 -3.54 -16.89
N ALA A 245 -1.03 -2.44 -16.69
CA ALA A 245 -0.85 -1.22 -17.47
C ALA A 245 0.56 -0.61 -17.30
N TYR A 246 1.07 -0.52 -16.06
CA TYR A 246 2.45 -0.08 -15.77
C TYR A 246 3.50 -0.88 -16.55
N THR A 247 3.26 -2.18 -16.70
CA THR A 247 4.17 -3.13 -17.35
C THR A 247 4.03 -3.14 -18.87
N LEU A 248 2.81 -2.97 -19.40
CA LEU A 248 2.52 -3.04 -20.83
C LEU A 248 2.85 -1.75 -21.59
N VAL A 249 2.81 -0.59 -20.92
CA VAL A 249 3.08 0.72 -21.56
C VAL A 249 4.46 0.79 -22.23
N PRO A 250 5.57 0.33 -21.61
CA PRO A 250 6.87 0.27 -22.29
C PRO A 250 6.87 -0.54 -23.58
N PHE A 251 6.20 -1.70 -23.62
CA PHE A 251 6.10 -2.51 -24.84
C PHE A 251 5.25 -1.84 -25.92
N ALA A 252 4.16 -1.17 -25.52
CA ALA A 252 3.33 -0.41 -26.46
C ALA A 252 4.10 0.78 -27.05
N LYS A 253 4.98 1.41 -26.27
CA LYS A 253 5.89 2.45 -26.74
C LYS A 253 6.84 1.93 -27.81
N ASP A 254 7.45 0.77 -27.60
CA ASP A 254 8.41 0.19 -28.55
C ASP A 254 7.74 -0.17 -29.89
N TYR A 255 6.44 -0.53 -29.86
CA TYR A 255 5.64 -0.73 -31.07
C TYR A 255 5.25 0.57 -31.79
N LEU A 256 5.04 1.65 -31.04
CA LEU A 256 4.58 2.96 -31.54
C LEU A 256 5.72 3.96 -31.82
N HIS A 257 6.98 3.57 -31.61
CA HIS A 257 8.20 4.38 -31.85
C HIS A 257 8.23 5.74 -31.12
N PHE A 258 7.67 5.84 -29.91
CA PHE A 258 7.79 7.06 -29.09
C PHE A 258 9.20 7.22 -28.49
N GLY A 259 9.63 8.47 -28.22
CA GLY A 259 10.89 8.75 -27.52
C GLY A 259 10.92 8.22 -26.09
N SER A 260 12.10 7.84 -25.59
CA SER A 260 12.31 7.36 -24.20
C SER A 260 11.79 8.32 -23.15
N ASP A 261 11.92 9.62 -23.41
CA ASP A 261 11.59 10.68 -22.45
C ASP A 261 10.08 10.82 -22.25
N SER A 262 9.28 10.44 -23.26
CA SER A 262 7.82 10.47 -23.22
C SER A 262 7.22 9.26 -22.50
N ALA A 263 8.00 8.20 -22.27
CA ALA A 263 7.49 6.93 -21.75
C ALA A 263 6.87 7.05 -20.35
N GLY A 264 7.50 7.84 -19.48
CA GLY A 264 6.98 8.11 -18.13
C GLY A 264 5.68 8.91 -18.16
N ALA A 265 5.63 9.95 -18.98
CA ALA A 265 4.42 10.77 -19.16
C ALA A 265 3.28 9.96 -19.77
N LEU A 266 3.56 9.12 -20.78
CA LEU A 266 2.58 8.27 -21.44
C LEU A 266 2.01 7.22 -20.48
N ARG A 267 2.85 6.67 -19.60
CA ARG A 267 2.41 5.76 -18.54
C ARG A 267 1.41 6.42 -17.61
N LEU A 268 1.76 7.59 -17.06
CA LEU A 268 0.86 8.35 -16.17
C LEU A 268 -0.44 8.76 -16.89
N GLY A 269 -0.34 9.16 -18.17
CA GLY A 269 -1.49 9.49 -19.01
C GLY A 269 -2.43 8.31 -19.22
N VAL A 270 -1.91 7.12 -19.55
CA VAL A 270 -2.72 5.89 -19.71
C VAL A 270 -3.42 5.51 -18.42
N ILE A 271 -2.71 5.55 -17.28
CA ILE A 271 -3.31 5.24 -15.97
C ILE A 271 -4.41 6.26 -15.63
N GLY A 272 -4.17 7.54 -15.87
CA GLY A 272 -5.16 8.60 -15.68
C GLY A 272 -6.39 8.42 -16.57
N LEU A 273 -6.20 8.04 -17.84
CA LEU A 273 -7.30 7.71 -18.76
C LEU A 273 -8.11 6.50 -18.31
N ILE A 274 -7.45 5.43 -17.85
CA ILE A 274 -8.14 4.25 -17.30
C ILE A 274 -8.96 4.63 -16.07
N LEU A 275 -8.39 5.45 -15.18
CA LEU A 275 -9.09 5.96 -14.00
C LEU A 275 -10.30 6.81 -14.40
N LEU A 276 -10.15 7.76 -15.33
CA LEU A 276 -11.25 8.57 -15.84
C LEU A 276 -12.36 7.73 -16.49
N ALA A 277 -11.99 6.77 -17.34
CA ALA A 277 -12.94 5.85 -17.97
C ALA A 277 -13.70 5.01 -16.92
N CYS A 278 -12.99 4.52 -15.89
CA CYS A 278 -13.61 3.81 -14.79
C CYS A 278 -14.58 4.70 -14.01
N LEU A 279 -14.21 5.94 -13.69
CA LEU A 279 -15.08 6.88 -12.99
C LEU A 279 -16.33 7.25 -13.80
N MET A 280 -16.21 7.36 -15.13
CA MET A 280 -17.34 7.68 -16.01
C MET A 280 -18.31 6.52 -16.21
N TRP A 281 -17.82 5.28 -16.33
CA TRP A 281 -18.66 4.12 -16.67
C TRP A 281 -19.00 3.20 -15.49
N ARG A 282 -18.19 3.19 -14.43
CA ARG A 282 -18.26 2.29 -13.27
C ARG A 282 -17.83 3.05 -12.01
N SER A 283 -18.66 3.98 -11.54
CA SER A 283 -18.36 4.85 -10.38
C SER A 283 -18.10 4.11 -9.06
N GLU A 284 -18.60 2.88 -8.92
CA GLU A 284 -18.34 2.00 -7.77
C GLU A 284 -17.11 1.06 -7.94
N GLY A 285 -16.42 1.16 -9.08
CA GLY A 285 -15.33 0.28 -9.50
C GLY A 285 -15.81 -0.98 -10.23
N LEU A 286 -14.85 -1.78 -10.71
CA LEU A 286 -15.13 -2.99 -11.50
C LEU A 286 -15.81 -4.09 -10.69
N VAL A 287 -15.40 -4.28 -9.44
CA VAL A 287 -15.98 -5.26 -8.51
C VAL A 287 -16.44 -4.54 -7.23
N PRO A 288 -17.66 -3.99 -7.22
CA PRO A 288 -18.14 -3.15 -6.12
C PRO A 288 -18.32 -3.94 -4.82
N GLU A 289 -18.37 -3.22 -3.71
CA GLU A 289 -18.63 -3.81 -2.39
C GLU A 289 -20.03 -4.45 -2.34
N LYS A 290 -20.10 -5.73 -1.93
CA LYS A 290 -21.39 -6.41 -1.74
C LYS A 290 -22.02 -5.96 -0.43
N LEU A 291 -22.95 -5.00 -0.50
CA LEU A 291 -23.82 -4.68 0.62
C LEU A 291 -24.79 -5.86 0.85
N ARG A 292 -24.66 -6.55 1.98
CA ARG A 292 -25.60 -7.60 2.37
C ARG A 292 -26.94 -6.94 2.68
N LYS A 293 -27.89 -6.99 1.73
CA LYS A 293 -29.28 -6.60 1.98
C LYS A 293 -29.78 -7.43 3.16
N MET A 294 -30.15 -6.77 4.24
CA MET A 294 -30.91 -7.41 5.32
C MET A 294 -32.32 -7.58 4.76
N ALA A 295 -32.63 -8.80 4.35
CA ALA A 295 -34.00 -9.23 4.02
C ALA A 295 -34.75 -9.50 5.31
#